data_AF-A0A0K2W1P0-F1
#
_entry.id   AF-A0A0K2W1P0-F1
#
_cell.length_a   1.000
_cell.length_b   1.000
_cell.length_c   1.000
_cell.angle_alpha   90.00
_cell.angle_beta   90.00
_cell.angle_gamma   90.00
#
_symmetry.space_group_name_H-M   'P 1'
#
loop_
_entity.id
_entity.type
_entity.pdbx_description
1 polymer ?
#
loop_
_entity_poly.entity_id
_entity_poly.type
_entity_poly.pdbx_seq_one_letter_code
_entity_poly.pdbx_strand_id
1 'polypeptide(L)'
;MAKITKLLDIVGRLSDFDEEDTIYAAEPWTEDSAAMVAPEPDEGLVPAKAAKAGLKYFIEVFIAIEFTEAWVASQEEKAQPIGHLPTANRIRHQ
;
A
#
# COMPACT_ATOMS: atom_id res chain seq x y z
N MET A 1 21.61 -8.82 -5.36
CA MET A 1 20.55 -9.03 -6.39
C MET A 1 19.21 -9.11 -5.69
N ALA A 2 18.19 -8.37 -6.13
CA ALA A 2 16.83 -8.41 -5.56
C ALA A 2 16.30 -9.86 -5.50
N LYS A 3 15.83 -10.31 -4.34
CA LYS A 3 15.33 -11.67 -4.11
C LYS A 3 13.82 -11.70 -4.33
N ILE A 4 13.32 -12.74 -4.99
CA ILE A 4 11.88 -13.00 -5.09
C ILE A 4 11.45 -13.77 -3.83
N THR A 5 10.41 -13.31 -3.15
CA THR A 5 9.84 -13.90 -1.92
C THR A 5 8.33 -13.70 -1.91
N LYS A 6 7.63 -14.01 -0.80
CA LYS A 6 6.19 -13.73 -0.69
C LYS A 6 5.94 -12.24 -0.47
N LEU A 7 4.84 -11.73 -1.00
CA LEU A 7 4.42 -10.33 -0.82
C LEU A 7 4.32 -9.96 0.67
N LEU A 8 3.76 -10.86 1.49
CA LEU A 8 3.66 -10.63 2.95
C LEU A 8 5.03 -10.47 3.63
N ASP A 9 6.06 -11.19 3.18
CA ASP A 9 7.41 -11.08 3.76
C ASP A 9 8.06 -9.72 3.47
N ILE A 10 7.65 -9.07 2.38
CA ILE A 10 8.10 -7.72 2.00
C ILE A 10 7.31 -6.69 2.81
N VAL A 11 5.98 -6.79 2.82
CA VAL A 11 5.10 -5.86 3.55
C VAL A 11 5.38 -5.88 5.06
N GLY A 12 5.74 -7.04 5.63
CA GLY A 12 6.11 -7.14 7.05
C GLY A 12 7.43 -6.47 7.43
N ARG A 13 8.18 -5.94 6.45
CA ARG A 13 9.53 -5.37 6.63
C ARG A 13 9.75 -4.14 5.73
N LEU A 14 8.71 -3.35 5.48
CA LEU A 14 8.79 -2.19 4.59
C LEU A 14 9.92 -1.22 4.97
N SER A 15 10.17 -1.03 6.26
CA SER A 15 11.25 -0.19 6.79
C SER A 15 12.67 -0.67 6.46
N ASP A 16 12.83 -1.91 5.99
CA ASP A 16 14.13 -2.48 5.62
C ASP A 16 14.54 -2.12 4.16
N PHE A 17 13.60 -1.57 3.37
CA PHE A 17 13.81 -1.26 1.96
C PHE A 17 14.03 0.25 1.74
N ASP A 18 14.59 0.59 0.58
CA ASP A 18 14.68 1.99 0.14
C ASP A 18 13.28 2.52 -0.17
N GLU A 19 12.96 3.73 0.28
CA GLU A 19 11.65 4.36 0.06
C GLU A 19 11.41 4.67 -1.42
N GLU A 20 12.48 4.89 -2.19
CA GLU A 20 12.44 5.13 -3.64
C GLU A 20 12.28 3.84 -4.46
N ASP A 21 12.39 2.66 -3.84
CA ASP A 21 12.18 1.39 -4.53
C ASP A 21 10.68 1.11 -4.76
N THR A 22 10.42 0.20 -5.70
CA THR A 22 9.08 -0.27 -6.04
C THR A 22 8.91 -1.75 -5.75
N ILE A 23 7.75 -2.11 -5.18
CA ILE A 23 7.32 -3.49 -4.98
C ILE A 23 6.68 -3.96 -6.28
N TYR A 24 7.18 -5.08 -6.80
CA TYR A 24 6.63 -5.79 -7.95
C TYR A 24 6.06 -7.12 -7.49
N ALA A 25 4.82 -7.45 -7.86
CA ALA A 25 4.14 -8.67 -7.40
C ALA A 25 3.41 -9.40 -8.54
N ALA A 26 3.29 -10.72 -8.41
CA ALA A 26 2.50 -11.56 -9.30
C ALA A 26 1.01 -11.42 -8.99
N GLU A 27 0.20 -11.31 -10.05
CA GLU A 27 -1.25 -11.41 -9.94
C GLU A 27 -1.71 -12.88 -9.81
N PRO A 28 -2.84 -13.15 -9.13
CA PRO A 28 -3.62 -12.20 -8.33
C PRO A 28 -2.83 -11.78 -7.08
N TRP A 29 -2.89 -10.50 -6.69
CA TRP A 29 -2.10 -9.98 -5.56
C TRP A 29 -2.61 -10.52 -4.22
N THR A 30 -2.07 -11.65 -3.78
CA THR A 30 -2.35 -12.27 -2.49
C THR A 30 -1.11 -12.20 -1.60
N GLU A 31 -1.27 -12.49 -0.30
CA GLU A 31 -0.16 -12.52 0.67
C GLU A 31 0.96 -13.50 0.27
N ASP A 32 0.61 -14.57 -0.45
CA ASP A 32 1.52 -15.60 -0.94
C ASP A 32 2.10 -15.31 -2.33
N SER A 33 1.67 -14.22 -2.99
CA SER A 33 2.16 -13.88 -4.32
C SER A 33 3.66 -13.70 -4.34
N ALA A 34 4.30 -14.22 -5.38
CA ALA A 34 5.70 -13.95 -5.65
C ALA A 34 5.88 -12.44 -5.84
N ALA A 35 6.88 -11.88 -5.16
CA ALA A 35 7.14 -10.45 -5.19
C ALA A 35 8.63 -10.14 -5.04
N MET A 36 9.06 -8.98 -5.51
CA MET A 36 10.40 -8.45 -5.33
C MET A 36 10.36 -6.94 -5.15
N VAL A 37 11.37 -6.41 -4.47
CA VAL A 37 11.64 -4.96 -4.38
C VAL A 37 12.83 -4.64 -5.28
N ALA A 38 12.71 -3.58 -6.07
CA ALA A 38 13.81 -3.06 -6.89
C ALA A 38 13.56 -1.60 -7.28
N PRO A 39 14.61 -0.87 -7.69
CA PRO A 39 14.46 0.47 -8.24
C PRO A 39 13.57 0.45 -9.48
N GLU A 40 12.78 1.51 -9.64
CA GLU A 40 12.05 1.75 -10.88
C GLU A 40 13.03 1.95 -12.04
N PRO A 41 12.82 1.33 -13.22
CA PRO A 41 13.70 1.54 -14.36
C PRO A 41 13.50 2.94 -14.94
N ASP A 42 14.56 3.51 -15.52
CA ASP A 42 14.49 4.80 -16.25
C ASP A 42 13.46 4.77 -17.41
N GLU A 43 13.22 3.58 -17.97
CA GLU A 43 12.24 3.35 -19.03
C GLU A 43 11.33 2.14 -18.73
N GLY A 44 10.02 2.36 -18.85
CA GLY A 44 8.98 1.35 -18.62
C GLY A 44 8.54 1.27 -17.15
N LEU A 45 7.56 0.41 -16.86
CA LEU A 45 6.98 0.29 -15.51
C LEU A 45 7.54 -0.89 -14.71
N VAL A 46 8.27 -1.82 -15.33
CA VAL A 46 8.69 -3.08 -14.71
C VAL A 46 10.12 -3.42 -15.14
N PRO A 47 11.07 -3.58 -14.20
CA PRO A 47 12.43 -3.94 -14.54
C PRO A 47 12.51 -5.32 -15.19
N ALA A 48 13.49 -5.52 -16.08
CA ALA A 48 13.61 -6.73 -16.89
C ALA A 48 13.60 -8.03 -16.07
N LYS A 49 14.12 -8.00 -14.84
CA LYS A 49 14.08 -9.16 -13.93
C LYS A 49 12.67 -9.47 -13.43
N ALA A 50 11.93 -8.45 -13.01
CA ALA A 50 10.54 -8.59 -12.57
C ALA A 50 9.64 -9.07 -13.71
N ALA A 51 9.82 -8.49 -14.90
CA ALA A 51 9.10 -8.88 -16.11
C ALA A 51 9.33 -10.35 -16.49
N LYS A 52 10.59 -10.82 -16.44
CA LYS A 52 10.94 -12.25 -16.69
C LYS A 52 10.32 -13.20 -15.67
N ALA A 53 10.06 -12.73 -14.45
CA ALA A 53 9.41 -13.50 -13.39
C ALA A 53 7.88 -13.40 -13.42
N GLY A 54 7.29 -12.71 -14.41
CA GLY A 54 5.85 -12.52 -14.52
C GLY A 54 5.27 -11.53 -13.49
N LEU A 55 6.13 -10.74 -12.84
CA LEU A 55 5.72 -9.75 -11.84
C LEU A 55 5.23 -8.49 -12.54
N LYS A 56 4.29 -7.80 -11.90
CA LYS A 56 3.72 -6.52 -12.32
C LYS A 56 4.09 -5.45 -11.31
N TYR A 57 4.03 -4.20 -11.74
CA TYR A 57 4.01 -3.08 -10.81
C TYR A 57 2.88 -3.29 -9.79
N PHE A 58 3.18 -3.12 -8.51
CA PHE A 58 2.20 -3.24 -7.43
C PHE A 58 2.06 -1.90 -6.71
N ILE A 59 3.12 -1.41 -6.06
CA ILE A 59 3.14 -0.15 -5.31
C ILE A 59 4.58 0.27 -4.98
N GLU A 60 4.85 1.57 -4.86
CA GLU A 60 6.11 2.10 -4.33
C GLU A 60 6.24 1.87 -2.82
N VAL A 61 7.48 1.73 -2.34
CA VAL A 61 7.75 1.46 -0.91
C VAL A 61 7.27 2.61 -0.04
N PHE A 62 7.54 3.87 -0.40
CA PHE A 62 7.07 5.02 0.39
C PHE A 62 5.54 5.05 0.54
N ILE A 63 4.79 4.76 -0.53
CA ILE A 63 3.32 4.71 -0.46
C ILE A 63 2.85 3.55 0.42
N ALA A 64 3.50 2.39 0.33
CA ALA A 64 3.16 1.23 1.17
C ALA A 64 3.37 1.53 2.66
N ILE A 65 4.43 2.25 3.01
CA ILE A 65 4.70 2.72 4.38
C ILE A 65 3.61 3.70 4.80
N GLU A 66 3.40 4.78 4.05
CA GLU A 66 2.40 5.82 4.36
C GLU A 66 1.01 5.22 4.55
N PHE A 67 0.58 4.33 3.65
CA PHE A 67 -0.71 3.66 3.73
C PHE A 67 -0.81 2.81 5.01
N THR A 68 0.22 2.03 5.32
CA THR A 68 0.20 1.13 6.47
C THR A 68 0.15 1.92 7.78
N GLU A 69 0.96 2.98 7.91
CA GLU A 69 0.98 3.84 9.08
C GLU A 69 -0.35 4.58 9.27
N ALA A 70 -0.88 5.19 8.20
CA ALA A 70 -2.16 5.89 8.24
C ALA A 70 -3.32 4.92 8.55
N TRP A 71 -3.29 3.72 7.98
CA TRP A 71 -4.28 2.68 8.25
C TRP A 71 -4.27 2.28 9.72
N VAL A 72 -3.10 1.99 10.29
CA VAL A 72 -2.95 1.65 11.72
C VAL A 72 -3.47 2.78 12.60
N ALA A 73 -3.08 4.03 12.34
CA ALA A 73 -3.55 5.19 13.09
C ALA A 73 -5.08 5.34 13.03
N SER A 74 -5.70 5.07 11.88
CA SER A 74 -7.16 5.11 11.71
C SER A 74 -7.92 4.08 12.56
N GLN A 75 -7.29 2.97 12.94
CA GLN A 75 -7.92 1.96 13.80
C GLN A 75 -7.94 2.39 15.27
N GLU A 76 -7.02 3.26 15.68
CA GLU A 76 -6.95 3.80 17.04
C GLU A 76 -7.92 4.97 17.24
N GLU A 77 -8.21 5.71 16.17
CA GLU A 77 -9.25 6.73 16.17
C GLU A 77 -10.63 6.03 16.25
N LYS A 78 -11.21 6.00 17.46
CA LYS A 78 -12.58 5.51 17.67
C LYS A 78 -13.49 6.11 16.60
N ALA A 79 -14.16 5.25 15.83
CA ALA A 79 -15.17 5.66 14.86
C ALA A 79 -16.07 6.72 15.51
N GLN A 80 -16.03 7.94 14.99
CA GLN A 80 -16.98 8.96 15.41
C GLN A 80 -18.38 8.40 15.11
N PRO A 81 -19.28 8.29 16.10
CA PRO A 81 -20.62 7.83 15.80
C PRO A 81 -21.22 8.81 14.78
N ILE A 82 -21.56 8.29 13.61
CA ILE A 82 -22.48 8.93 12.65
C ILE A 82 -23.85 9.05 13.32
N GLY A 83 -23.97 10.00 14.25
CA GLY A 83 -25.11 10.12 15.15
C GLY A 83 -25.19 11.42 15.94
N HIS A 84 -24.23 12.34 15.81
CA HIS A 84 -24.31 13.65 16.45
C HIS A 84 -24.12 14.79 15.45
N LEU A 85 -24.95 14.83 14.41
CA LEU A 85 -25.27 16.10 13.78
C LEU A 85 -26.07 16.91 14.81
N PRO A 86 -25.61 18.10 15.25
CA PRO A 86 -26.43 18.95 16.09
C PRO A 86 -27.68 19.31 15.29
N THR A 87 -28.86 18.96 15.81
CA THR A 87 -30.16 19.35 15.24
C THR A 87 -30.35 20.86 15.39
N ALA A 88 -29.66 21.64 14.57
CA ALA A 88 -29.83 23.07 14.46
C ALA A 88 -30.32 23.37 13.04
N ASN A 89 -31.64 23.31 12.85
CA ASN A 89 -32.44 24.43 12.33
C ASN A 89 -33.87 23.94 12.01
N ARG A 90 -34.73 23.77 13.02
CA ARG A 90 -36.17 23.74 12.80
C ARG A 90 -36.68 25.17 12.89
N ILE A 91 -36.65 25.88 11.76
CA ILE A 91 -37.32 27.18 11.60
C ILE A 91 -38.80 26.98 11.97
N ARG A 92 -39.23 27.60 13.08
CA ARG A 92 -40.66 27.74 13.38
C ARG A 92 -41.12 28.98 12.62
N HIS A 93 -41.87 28.77 11.55
CA HIS A 93 -42.74 29.81 11.01
C HIS A 93 -43.91 29.99 11.98
N GLN A 94 -44.00 31.18 12.58
CA GLN A 94 -45.26 31.74 13.06
C GLN A 94 -45.84 32.60 11.95
#